data_AF-A0A7K9WBZ5-F1
#
_entry.id   AF-A0A7K9WBZ5-F1
#
_cell.length_a   1.000
_cell.length_b   1.000
_cell.length_c   1.000
_cell.angle_alpha   90.00
_cell.angle_beta   90.00
_cell.angle_gamma   90.00
#
_symmetry.space_group_name_H-M   'P 1'
#
loop_
_entity.id
_entity.type
_entity.pdbx_description
1 polymer ?
#
loop_
_entity_poly.entity_id
_entity_poly.type
_entity_poly.pdbx_seq_one_letter_code
_entity_poly.pdbx_strand_id
1 'polypeptide(L)' 'LELSCPVPAWRLELGPAHGSFEVPSLSCSGLRVRFLRLSGPPGPLPAQRWVRYLTHSDS' A
#
# COMPACT_ATOMS: atom_id res chain seq x y z
N LEU A 1 27.60 -30.96 18.90
CA LEU A 1 28.14 -31.65 17.71
C LEU A 1 27.58 -30.91 16.52
N GLU A 2 28.48 -30.30 15.75
CA GLU A 2 28.18 -29.58 14.52
C GLU A 2 27.33 -30.41 13.55
N LEU A 3 26.39 -29.74 12.87
CA LEU A 3 25.87 -30.22 11.60
C LEU A 3 26.37 -29.29 10.50
N SER A 4 27.68 -29.35 10.25
CA SER A 4 28.28 -28.85 9.02
C SER A 4 28.01 -29.88 7.92
N CYS A 5 27.01 -29.59 7.11
CA CYS A 5 26.84 -30.20 5.80
C CYS A 5 26.99 -29.08 4.76
N PRO A 6 28.03 -29.09 3.90
CA PRO A 6 28.11 -28.13 2.81
C PRO A 6 27.11 -28.58 1.74
N VAL A 7 25.87 -28.10 1.83
CA VAL A 7 25.00 -28.08 0.65
C VAL A 7 25.78 -27.39 -0.48
N PRO A 8 25.87 -27.96 -1.69
CA PRO A 8 26.47 -27.26 -2.81
C PRO A 8 25.74 -25.93 -2.97
N ALA A 9 26.46 -24.82 -2.85
CA ALA A 9 25.91 -23.47 -2.85
C ALA A 9 25.23 -23.05 -4.18
N TRP A 10 25.17 -23.96 -5.16
CA TRP A 10 24.53 -23.70 -6.44
C TRP A 10 23.06 -24.14 -6.39
N ARG A 11 22.21 -23.14 -6.17
CA ARG A 11 20.77 -23.09 -6.52
C ARG A 11 19.82 -23.76 -5.53
N LEU A 12 19.78 -23.21 -4.31
CA LEU A 12 18.48 -23.09 -3.63
C LEU A 12 17.65 -22.09 -4.46
N GLU A 13 16.77 -22.59 -5.33
CA GLU A 13 15.81 -21.77 -6.08
C GLU A 13 14.72 -21.27 -5.14
N LEU A 14 15.10 -20.32 -4.27
CA LEU A 14 14.14 -19.57 -3.47
C LEU A 14 13.33 -18.70 -4.43
N GLY A 15 12.02 -18.98 -4.51
CA GLY A 15 11.08 -18.11 -5.19
C GLY A 15 11.04 -16.71 -4.56
N PRO A 16 10.40 -15.73 -5.22
CA PRO A 16 10.29 -14.38 -4.68
C PRO A 16 9.69 -14.40 -3.27
N ALA A 17 10.28 -13.62 -2.36
CA ALA A 17 9.66 -13.38 -1.07
C ALA A 17 8.41 -12.51 -1.27
N HIS A 18 7.26 -12.99 -0.80
CA HIS A 18 6.02 -12.24 -0.81
C HIS A 18 5.85 -11.50 0.53
N GLY A 19 5.42 -10.23 0.45
CA GLY A 19 5.14 -9.40 1.61
C GLY A 19 3.84 -8.63 1.41
N SER A 20 2.93 -8.75 2.37
CA SER A 20 1.67 -8.00 2.39
C SER A 20 1.73 -6.88 3.42
N PHE A 21 1.43 -5.64 3.01
CA PHE A 21 1.42 -4.49 3.88
C PHE A 21 0.39 -3.44 3.44
N GLU A 22 0.01 -2.61 4.41
CA GLU A 22 -0.80 -1.43 4.21
C GLU A 22 -0.07 -0.18 4.69
N VAL A 23 -0.14 0.91 3.92
CA VAL A 23 0.39 2.21 4.31
C VAL A 23 -0.72 3.25 4.28
N PRO A 24 -1.20 3.71 5.45
CA PRO A 24 -2.21 4.75 5.54
C PRO A 24 -1.60 6.11 5.20
N SER A 25 -2.43 7.01 4.66
CA SER A 25 -2.08 8.40 4.36
C SER A 25 -0.94 8.59 3.33
N LEU A 26 -0.53 7.51 2.66
CA LEU A 26 0.45 7.51 1.57
C LEU A 26 -0.20 7.05 0.27
N SER A 27 0.13 7.73 -0.83
CA SER A 27 -0.15 7.28 -2.20
C SER A 27 1.17 6.97 -2.90
N CYS A 28 1.45 5.68 -3.13
CA CYS A 28 2.68 5.28 -3.82
C CYS A 28 2.73 5.69 -5.31
N SER A 29 1.58 5.99 -5.94
CA SER A 29 1.53 6.52 -7.31
C SER A 29 1.68 8.04 -7.39
N GLY A 30 1.68 8.74 -6.24
CA GLY A 30 1.67 10.20 -6.19
C GLY A 30 0.33 10.84 -6.59
N LEU A 31 -0.72 10.04 -6.80
CA LEU A 31 -2.06 10.55 -7.10
C LEU A 31 -2.60 11.39 -5.93
N ARG A 32 -3.18 12.54 -6.26
CA ARG A 32 -3.73 13.47 -5.28
C ARG A 32 -5.08 14.03 -5.73
N VAL A 33 -6.08 13.91 -4.86
CA VAL A 33 -7.38 14.58 -5.00
C VAL A 33 -7.16 16.09 -4.86
N ARG A 34 -7.39 16.85 -5.94
CA ARG A 34 -7.26 18.32 -5.94
C ARG A 34 -8.56 19.04 -5.61
N PHE A 35 -9.68 18.51 -6.07
CA PHE A 35 -11.00 19.12 -5.89
C PHE A 35 -12.08 18.05 -5.73
N LEU A 36 -12.98 18.27 -4.77
CA LEU A 36 -14.18 17.46 -4.56
C LEU A 36 -15.38 18.39 -4.68
N ARG A 37 -16.11 18.30 -5.81
CA ARG A 37 -17.30 19.11 -6.06
C ARG A 37 -18.53 18.37 -5.59
N LEU A 38 -19.34 19.04 -4.77
CA LEU A 38 -20.61 18.52 -4.29
C LEU A 38 -21.72 19.25 -5.04
N SER A 39 -22.59 18.51 -5.71
CA SER A 39 -23.78 19.05 -6.38
C SER A 39 -24.97 18.98 -5.45
N GLY A 40 -25.60 20.12 -5.18
CA GLY A 40 -26.79 20.22 -4.34
C GLY A 40 -27.03 21.65 -3.87
N PRO A 41 -28.24 21.97 -3.38
CA PRO A 41 -28.49 23.27 -2.77
C PRO A 41 -27.55 23.46 -1.58
N PRO A 42 -26.95 24.65 -1.41
CA PRO A 42 -26.14 24.94 -0.24
C PRO A 42 -27.01 24.81 1.02
N GLY A 43 -26.69 23.84 1.87
CA GLY A 43 -27.30 23.72 3.18
C GLY A 43 -26.85 24.85 4.12
N PRO A 44 -27.46 24.97 5.31
CA PRO A 44 -27.07 25.97 6.31
C PRO A 44 -25.64 25.77 6.85
N LEU A 45 -25.04 24.59 6.64
CA LEU A 45 -23.68 24.28 7.03
C LEU A 45 -22.82 23.90 5.82
N PRO A 46 -21.52 24.21 5.84
CA PRO A 46 -20.59 23.73 4.84
C PRO A 46 -20.54 22.20 4.87
N ALA A 47 -20.66 21.58 3.69
CA ALA A 47 -20.56 20.13 3.58
C ALA A 47 -19.14 19.65 3.94
N GLN A 48 -19.06 18.69 4.84
CA GLN A 48 -17.79 18.08 5.25
C GLN A 48 -17.19 17.28 4.09
N ARG A 49 -15.85 17.36 3.94
CA ARG A 49 -15.11 16.71 2.86
C ARG A 49 -13.94 15.95 3.46
N TRP A 50 -13.87 14.65 3.20
CA TRP A 50 -12.85 13.77 3.74
C TRP A 50 -12.20 12.97 2.62
N VAL A 51 -10.87 12.89 2.62
CA VAL A 51 -10.09 12.07 1.69
C VAL A 51 -9.10 11.26 2.53
N ARG A 52 -9.01 9.96 2.27
CA ARG A 52 -8.00 9.08 2.85
C ARG A 52 -7.30 8.33 1.74
N TYR A 53 -5.96 8.35 1.77
CA TYR A 53 -5.16 7.47 0.94
C TYR A 53 -4.84 6.20 1.72
N LEU A 54 -4.91 5.07 1.04
CA LEU A 54 -4.47 3.78 1.55
C LEU A 54 -3.70 3.12 0.42
N THR A 55 -2.44 2.80 0.66
CA THR A 55 -1.67 1.94 -0.23
C THR A 55 -1.72 0.52 0.31
N HIS A 56 -1.98 -0.45 -0.55
CA HIS A 56 -1.94 -1.87 -0.26
C HIS A 56 -1.01 -2.55 -1.27
N SER A 57 -0.17 -3.45 -0.80
CA SER A 57 0.68 -4.28 -1.66
C SER A 57 -0.16 -5.39 -2.32
N ASP A 58 -0.12 -5.51 -3.63
CA ASP A 58 -0.79 -6.58 -4.38
C ASP A 58 0.12 -7.01 -5.53
N SER A 59 0.83 -8.13 -5.37
CA SER A 59 1.81 -8.67 -6.32
C SER A 59 2.03 -10.17 -6.13
#